data_AF-A0A9W8N9C5-F1
#
_entry.id   AF-A0A9W8N9C5-F1
#
_cell.length_a   1.000
_cell.length_b   1.000
_cell.length_c   1.000
_cell.angle_alpha   90.00
_cell.angle_beta   90.00
_cell.angle_gamma   90.00
#
_symmetry.space_group_name_H-M   'P 1'
#
loop_
_entity.id
_entity.type
_entity.pdbx_description
1 polymer ?
#
loop_
_entity_poly.entity_id
_entity_poly.type
_entity_poly.pdbx_seq_one_letter_code
_entity_poly.pdbx_strand_id
1 'polypeptide(L)'
;MSTESVVLSPELTPSDRLILENLAHDIRTHHQSQCNGSVKATGQLAKHENGTTNGVNGETCTPSKDRDGRDVATLTDLNDPASQDFEPTVFSSWDMRDLRSRLPPSVFQNLLLPYISWAQTVARYKTDVVMVTHLIMYFATSLPSALLLFYHFSYLHGVAHVLLQGWYIGAYTLLRHQHIHQRGVLAKGSWMQLFDHVFPYIMDPLMGHTWNSYFYHHVKHHHVEGNGPDDLSSTVRYQRDNIWHFAHYVGRFYFFVWVDLPLYFVRKGRWTTGLRAGFWELLNYTAIVLLLRYNFKASLFAFLIPLLVMRLGLMVGNWGQHAFVDADEPDSDYRSSITLIDVPSNRYCYNDGYHTSHHLNPLRHWRDHPVHFLQSKEIYGREHALVFHNIDYLMITVRLMMRDYEHLAKCLVPIGDQIDMTMEQRVEMLKRHTRRFSEKEIQEKFGVAKAR
;
A
#
# COMPACT_ATOMS: atom_id res chain seq x y z
N MET A 1 24.45 -19.92 14.33
CA MET A 1 24.12 -18.50 14.11
C MET A 1 23.54 -18.38 12.72
N SER A 2 22.21 -18.40 12.62
CA SER A 2 21.49 -18.24 11.36
C SER A 2 21.62 -16.78 10.96
N THR A 3 22.41 -16.48 9.94
CA THR A 3 22.35 -15.18 9.26
C THR A 3 20.91 -15.00 8.78
N GLU A 4 20.18 -14.09 9.42
CA GLU A 4 18.86 -13.62 9.01
C GLU A 4 18.91 -13.28 7.52
N SER A 5 18.31 -14.13 6.69
CA SER A 5 18.32 -13.95 5.25
C SER A 5 16.99 -13.31 4.86
N VAL A 6 17.08 -12.13 4.25
CA VAL A 6 15.99 -11.59 3.43
C VAL A 6 15.54 -12.72 2.51
N VAL A 7 14.28 -13.13 2.65
CA VAL A 7 13.69 -14.19 1.84
C VAL A 7 13.34 -13.59 0.49
N LEU A 8 13.80 -14.21 -0.59
CA LEU A 8 13.48 -13.83 -1.96
C LEU A 8 12.50 -14.85 -2.53
N SER A 9 11.21 -14.50 -2.63
CA SER A 9 10.23 -15.34 -3.29
C SER A 9 10.47 -15.41 -4.80
N PRO A 10 10.30 -16.56 -5.47
CA PRO A 10 10.35 -16.63 -6.92
C PRO A 10 9.21 -15.84 -7.59
N GLU A 11 8.11 -15.57 -6.86
CA GLU A 11 6.91 -14.87 -7.37
C GLU A 11 6.99 -13.33 -7.23
N LEU A 12 8.14 -12.82 -6.76
CA LEU A 12 8.44 -11.40 -6.64
C LEU A 12 8.20 -10.64 -7.94
N THR A 13 7.65 -9.42 -7.84
CA THR A 13 7.70 -8.49 -8.97
C THR A 13 9.17 -8.16 -9.27
N PRO A 14 9.53 -7.86 -10.53
CA PRO A 14 10.89 -7.47 -10.87
C PRO A 14 11.42 -6.31 -10.02
N SER A 15 10.56 -5.34 -9.70
CA SER A 15 10.92 -4.17 -8.89
C SER A 15 11.20 -4.54 -7.43
N ASP A 16 10.33 -5.34 -6.80
CA ASP A 16 10.53 -5.78 -5.41
C ASP A 16 11.76 -6.68 -5.28
N ARG A 17 12.01 -7.55 -6.28
CA ARG A 17 13.22 -8.37 -6.33
C ARG A 17 14.48 -7.52 -6.32
N LEU A 18 14.55 -6.53 -7.20
CA LEU A 18 15.71 -5.64 -7.30
C LEU A 18 15.95 -4.91 -5.97
N ILE A 19 14.89 -4.38 -5.36
CA ILE A 19 15.00 -3.66 -4.09
C ILE A 19 15.45 -4.58 -2.94
N LEU A 20 14.86 -5.78 -2.82
CA LEU A 20 15.28 -6.71 -1.77
C LEU A 20 16.70 -7.21 -1.95
N GLU A 21 17.13 -7.48 -3.18
CA GLU A 21 18.52 -7.85 -3.48
C GLU A 21 19.49 -6.72 -3.12
N ASN A 22 19.10 -5.47 -3.41
CA ASN A 22 19.85 -4.26 -3.05
C ASN A 22 19.99 -4.12 -1.52
N LEU A 23 18.88 -4.19 -0.78
CA LEU A 23 18.87 -4.12 0.69
C LEU A 23 19.63 -5.28 1.34
N ALA A 24 19.44 -6.51 0.84
CA ALA A 24 20.14 -7.68 1.35
C ALA A 24 21.65 -7.58 1.15
N HIS A 25 22.10 -6.93 0.06
CA HIS A 25 23.52 -6.66 -0.14
C HIS A 25 24.05 -5.59 0.83
N ASP A 26 23.29 -4.55 1.16
CA ASP A 26 23.70 -3.56 2.16
C ASP A 26 23.96 -4.21 3.53
N ILE A 27 23.05 -5.08 3.95
CA ILE A 27 23.18 -5.85 5.20
C ILE A 27 24.44 -6.73 5.16
N ARG A 28 24.67 -7.46 4.07
CA ARG A 28 25.88 -8.31 3.92
C ARG A 28 27.17 -7.50 3.96
N THR A 29 27.22 -6.37 3.26
CA THR A 29 28.40 -5.50 3.19
C THR A 29 28.69 -4.86 4.54
N HIS A 30 27.66 -4.44 5.28
CA HIS A 30 27.81 -3.93 6.64
C HIS A 30 28.45 -4.97 7.56
N HIS A 31 27.90 -6.19 7.60
CA HIS A 31 28.45 -7.27 8.43
C HIS A 31 29.89 -7.66 8.03
N GLN A 32 30.20 -7.70 6.73
CA GLN A 32 31.57 -7.97 6.26
C GLN A 32 32.55 -6.87 6.70
N SER A 33 32.12 -5.60 6.67
CA SER A 33 32.95 -4.47 7.11
C SER A 33 33.25 -4.53 8.61
N GLN A 34 32.28 -4.93 9.44
CA GLN A 34 32.47 -5.12 10.88
C GLN A 34 33.41 -6.30 11.18
N CYS A 35 33.24 -7.44 10.51
CA CYS A 35 34.14 -8.58 10.66
C CYS A 35 35.58 -8.20 10.28
N ASN A 36 35.78 -7.51 9.16
CA ASN A 36 37.10 -7.08 8.71
C ASN A 36 37.71 -6.00 9.60
N GLY A 37 36.89 -5.08 10.13
CA GLY A 37 37.31 -4.08 11.13
C GLY A 37 37.73 -4.71 12.45
N SER A 38 36.98 -5.71 12.93
CA SER A 38 37.32 -6.48 14.14
C SER A 38 38.63 -7.26 13.97
N VAL A 39 38.87 -7.86 12.79
CA VAL A 39 40.12 -8.57 12.46
C VAL A 39 41.31 -7.61 12.36
N LYS A 40 41.13 -6.40 11.80
CA LYS A 40 42.19 -5.38 11.77
C LYS A 40 42.49 -4.80 13.16
N ALA A 41 41.48 -4.59 14.01
CA ALA A 41 41.66 -4.11 15.38
C ALA A 41 42.39 -5.15 16.26
N THR A 42 42.08 -6.44 16.11
CA THR A 42 42.83 -7.52 16.77
C THR A 42 44.23 -7.72 16.19
N GLY A 43 44.44 -7.43 14.89
CA GLY A 43 45.77 -7.43 14.26
C GLY A 43 46.66 -6.22 14.58
N GLN A 44 46.07 -5.07 14.94
CA GLN A 44 46.80 -3.84 15.30
C GLN A 44 47.24 -3.79 16.77
N LEU A 45 46.69 -4.61 17.65
CA LEU A 45 47.23 -4.84 19.00
C LEU A 45 48.60 -5.56 19.01
N ALA A 46 49.13 -5.94 17.83
CA ALA A 46 50.42 -6.61 17.70
C ALA A 46 51.53 -5.80 16.99
N LYS A 47 51.29 -4.55 16.55
CA LYS A 47 52.35 -3.71 15.94
C LYS A 47 52.17 -2.22 16.23
N HIS A 48 52.78 -1.76 17.32
CA HIS A 48 53.26 -0.38 17.41
C HIS A 48 54.62 -0.31 16.70
N GLU A 49 54.71 0.39 15.58
CA GLU A 49 55.84 1.28 15.25
C GLU A 49 55.58 2.07 13.96
N ASN A 50 55.68 3.40 14.11
CA ASN A 50 56.04 4.47 13.17
C ASN A 50 55.51 4.50 11.72
N GLY A 51 54.89 5.63 11.36
CA GLY A 51 54.88 6.11 9.99
C GLY A 51 53.74 7.06 9.62
N THR A 52 54.06 8.36 9.63
CA THR A 52 53.36 9.49 8.98
C THR A 52 52.56 9.14 7.73
N THR A 53 51.32 9.64 7.62
CA THR A 53 50.58 9.67 6.35
C THR A 53 50.05 11.08 6.04
N ASN A 54 50.48 11.57 4.88
CA ASN A 54 49.98 12.77 4.22
C ASN A 54 48.55 12.54 3.72
N GLY A 55 47.72 13.56 3.91
CA GLY A 55 46.37 13.62 3.37
C GLY A 55 46.38 13.79 1.85
N VAL A 56 45.54 13.01 1.18
CA VAL A 56 45.05 13.30 -0.17
C VAL A 56 43.54 13.09 -0.14
N ASN A 57 42.82 14.21 -0.17
CA ASN A 57 41.38 14.25 -0.44
C ASN A 57 41.16 13.76 -1.87
N GLY A 58 40.63 12.55 -2.00
CA GLY A 58 39.99 12.06 -3.22
C GLY A 58 38.56 11.67 -2.86
N GLU A 59 37.59 12.43 -3.38
CA GLU A 59 36.17 12.06 -3.37
C GLU A 59 36.02 10.64 -3.94
N THR A 60 35.90 9.67 -3.06
CA THR A 60 35.72 8.27 -3.42
C THR A 60 34.22 8.06 -3.52
N CYS A 61 33.69 8.07 -4.74
CA CYS A 61 32.35 7.53 -5.00
C CYS A 61 32.31 6.10 -4.46
N THR A 62 31.60 5.91 -3.34
CA THR A 62 31.47 4.61 -2.67
C THR A 62 30.72 3.63 -3.57
N PRO A 63 31.14 2.35 -3.68
CA PRO A 63 30.53 1.34 -4.55
C PRO A 63 29.01 1.16 -4.39
N SER A 64 28.47 1.46 -3.20
CA SER A 64 27.03 1.42 -2.89
C SER A 64 26.23 2.45 -3.71
N LYS A 65 26.74 3.69 -3.86
CA LYS A 65 26.05 4.77 -4.59
C LYS A 65 25.97 4.50 -6.10
N ASP A 66 27.00 3.87 -6.66
CA ASP A 66 27.02 3.49 -8.07
C ASP A 66 26.03 2.35 -8.37
N ARG A 67 25.90 1.38 -7.47
CA ARG A 67 24.87 0.33 -7.60
C ARG A 67 23.46 0.89 -7.45
N ASP A 68 23.21 1.71 -6.43
CA ASP A 68 21.89 2.32 -6.23
C ASP A 68 21.48 3.19 -7.43
N GLY A 69 22.42 3.93 -8.01
CA GLY A 69 22.20 4.68 -9.25
C GLY A 69 21.80 3.79 -10.43
N ARG A 70 22.46 2.63 -10.61
CA ARG A 70 22.12 1.66 -11.67
C ARG A 70 20.76 1.01 -11.46
N ASP A 71 20.43 0.64 -10.23
CA ASP A 71 19.15 0.03 -9.90
C ASP A 71 18.00 1.03 -10.05
N VAL A 72 18.20 2.30 -9.66
CA VAL A 72 17.27 3.40 -9.92
C VAL A 72 17.06 3.62 -11.42
N ALA A 73 18.14 3.64 -12.21
CA ALA A 73 18.05 3.76 -13.67
C ALA A 73 17.23 2.61 -14.26
N THR A 74 17.52 1.38 -13.86
CA THR A 74 16.77 0.18 -14.30
C THR A 74 15.27 0.29 -14.01
N LEU A 75 14.88 0.69 -12.79
CA LEU A 75 13.46 0.85 -12.44
C LEU A 75 12.79 1.99 -13.20
N THR A 76 13.52 3.07 -13.46
CA THR A 76 13.03 4.23 -14.21
C THR A 76 12.80 3.85 -15.68
N ASP A 77 13.75 3.14 -16.28
CA ASP A 77 13.71 2.69 -17.67
C ASP A 77 12.53 1.73 -17.93
N LEU A 78 12.20 0.87 -16.97
CA LEU A 78 11.00 0.01 -17.05
C LEU A 78 9.69 0.81 -17.14
N ASN A 79 9.67 2.04 -16.62
CA ASN A 79 8.50 2.91 -16.57
C ASN A 79 8.45 3.93 -17.73
N ASP A 80 9.59 4.23 -18.39
CA ASP A 80 9.68 5.24 -19.44
C ASP A 80 9.32 4.67 -20.83
N PRO A 81 8.22 5.11 -21.48
CA PRO A 81 7.85 4.65 -22.82
C PRO A 81 8.85 4.98 -23.94
N ALA A 82 9.84 5.84 -23.69
CA ALA A 82 10.92 6.13 -24.62
C ALA A 82 12.12 5.18 -24.46
N SER A 83 12.20 4.44 -23.35
CA SER A 83 13.26 3.46 -23.10
C SER A 83 13.07 2.18 -23.92
N GLN A 84 14.18 1.51 -24.24
CA GLN A 84 14.16 0.18 -24.88
C GLN A 84 13.72 -0.91 -23.90
N ASP A 85 13.89 -0.68 -22.60
CA ASP A 85 13.53 -1.62 -21.54
C ASP A 85 12.09 -1.41 -21.03
N PHE A 86 11.34 -0.49 -21.64
CA PHE A 86 9.97 -0.19 -21.26
C PHE A 86 9.07 -1.43 -21.21
N GLU A 87 8.42 -1.64 -20.07
CA GLU A 87 7.55 -2.81 -19.86
C GLU A 87 6.20 -2.37 -19.28
N PRO A 88 5.09 -2.39 -20.05
CA PRO A 88 3.77 -2.10 -19.50
C PRO A 88 3.29 -3.25 -18.60
N THR A 89 2.58 -2.93 -17.52
CA THR A 89 1.93 -3.94 -16.69
C THR A 89 0.60 -4.30 -17.35
N VAL A 90 0.43 -5.56 -17.77
CA VAL A 90 -0.76 -6.01 -18.52
C VAL A 90 -1.71 -6.83 -17.64
N PHE A 91 -1.14 -7.71 -16.82
CA PHE A 91 -1.83 -8.57 -15.87
C PHE A 91 -1.12 -8.48 -14.53
N SER A 92 -1.84 -8.64 -13.42
CA SER A 92 -1.21 -8.71 -12.10
C SER A 92 -0.50 -10.04 -11.85
N SER A 93 -0.96 -11.13 -12.47
CA SER A 93 -0.41 -12.47 -12.22
C SER A 93 0.89 -12.72 -12.97
N TRP A 94 1.12 -12.12 -14.14
CA TRP A 94 2.25 -12.41 -15.02
C TRP A 94 2.95 -11.14 -15.49
N ASP A 95 4.27 -11.13 -15.39
CA ASP A 95 5.13 -10.07 -15.91
C ASP A 95 5.21 -10.17 -17.44
N MET A 96 5.31 -9.03 -18.12
CA MET A 96 5.25 -8.98 -19.58
C MET A 96 6.43 -9.71 -20.24
N ARG A 97 7.61 -9.70 -19.61
CA ARG A 97 8.80 -10.49 -19.99
C ARG A 97 8.54 -11.99 -20.05
N ASP A 98 7.65 -12.49 -19.18
CA ASP A 98 7.31 -13.92 -19.08
C ASP A 98 6.23 -14.33 -20.09
N LEU A 99 5.39 -13.39 -20.53
CA LEU A 99 4.28 -13.70 -21.45
C LEU A 99 4.76 -14.25 -22.79
N ARG A 100 5.93 -13.79 -23.26
CA ARG A 100 6.50 -14.25 -24.53
C ARG A 100 6.88 -15.72 -24.50
N SER A 101 7.37 -16.23 -23.38
CA SER A 101 7.78 -17.63 -23.24
C SER A 101 6.63 -18.55 -22.85
N ARG A 102 5.59 -18.02 -22.20
CA ARG A 102 4.43 -18.79 -21.72
C ARG A 102 3.30 -18.95 -22.74
N LEU A 103 3.19 -18.05 -23.73
CA LEU A 103 2.10 -18.08 -24.71
C LEU A 103 2.56 -18.63 -26.07
N PRO A 104 1.68 -19.31 -26.83
CA PRO A 104 1.96 -19.65 -28.22
C PRO A 104 2.33 -18.39 -29.03
N PRO A 105 3.32 -18.44 -29.93
CA PRO A 105 3.78 -17.27 -30.68
C PRO A 105 2.67 -16.53 -31.42
N SER A 106 1.70 -17.27 -31.98
CA SER A 106 0.54 -16.71 -32.67
C SER A 106 -0.39 -15.94 -31.73
N VAL A 107 -0.60 -16.41 -30.50
CA VAL A 107 -1.43 -15.72 -29.48
C VAL A 107 -0.70 -14.45 -29.01
N PHE A 108 0.60 -14.55 -28.74
CA PHE A 108 1.39 -13.41 -28.34
C PHE A 108 1.39 -12.30 -29.41
N GLN A 109 1.68 -12.66 -30.66
CA GLN A 109 1.82 -11.70 -31.76
C GLN A 109 0.48 -11.17 -32.29
N ASN A 110 -0.54 -12.02 -32.44
CA ASN A 110 -1.77 -11.64 -33.14
C ASN A 110 -2.92 -11.26 -32.20
N LEU A 111 -2.81 -11.54 -30.89
CA LEU A 111 -3.84 -11.19 -29.91
C LEU A 111 -3.30 -10.24 -28.84
N LEU A 112 -2.24 -10.64 -28.14
CA LEU A 112 -1.75 -9.88 -26.98
C LEU A 112 -1.10 -8.56 -27.37
N LEU A 113 -0.17 -8.54 -28.34
CA LEU A 113 0.49 -7.29 -28.76
C LEU A 113 -0.50 -6.25 -29.34
N PRO A 114 -1.46 -6.61 -30.22
CA PRO A 114 -2.49 -5.68 -30.67
C PRO A 114 -3.35 -5.16 -29.52
N TYR A 115 -3.72 -6.01 -28.56
CA TYR A 115 -4.44 -5.60 -27.36
C TYR A 115 -3.65 -4.59 -26.54
N ILE A 116 -2.38 -4.85 -26.24
CA ILE A 116 -1.51 -3.95 -25.48
C ILE A 116 -1.41 -2.60 -26.18
N SER A 117 -1.13 -2.61 -27.49
CA SER A 117 -1.02 -1.38 -28.30
C SER A 117 -2.28 -0.53 -28.21
N TRP A 118 -3.46 -1.15 -28.37
CA TRP A 118 -4.73 -0.47 -28.19
C TRP A 118 -4.94 0.02 -26.75
N ALA A 119 -4.73 -0.84 -25.75
CA ALA A 119 -4.98 -0.52 -24.35
C ALA A 119 -4.08 0.61 -23.85
N GLN A 120 -2.85 0.74 -24.37
CA GLN A 120 -1.96 1.87 -24.09
C GLN A 120 -2.49 3.22 -24.60
N THR A 121 -3.36 3.23 -25.61
CA THR A 121 -4.07 4.45 -26.05
C THR A 121 -5.26 4.80 -25.16
N VAL A 122 -5.78 3.81 -24.43
CA VAL A 122 -6.95 3.92 -23.54
C VAL A 122 -6.54 4.25 -22.11
N ALA A 123 -5.46 3.66 -21.62
CA ALA A 123 -4.91 3.93 -20.30
C ALA A 123 -4.41 5.38 -20.19
N ARG A 124 -4.46 5.95 -18.98
CA ARG A 124 -3.91 7.29 -18.72
C ARG A 124 -2.40 7.35 -18.90
N TYR A 125 -1.72 6.32 -18.42
CA TYR A 125 -0.28 6.11 -18.58
C TYR A 125 -0.06 4.82 -19.37
N LYS A 126 0.91 4.83 -20.29
CA LYS A 126 1.21 3.65 -21.14
C LYS A 126 1.65 2.43 -20.34
N THR A 127 2.10 2.63 -19.10
CA THR A 127 2.45 1.60 -18.13
C THR A 127 1.22 0.84 -17.58
N ASP A 128 0.03 1.44 -17.60
CA ASP A 128 -1.14 1.01 -16.82
C ASP A 128 -2.17 0.18 -17.61
N VAL A 129 -1.70 -0.63 -18.56
CA VAL A 129 -2.60 -1.53 -19.33
C VAL A 129 -3.44 -2.41 -18.40
N VAL A 130 -2.89 -2.81 -17.25
CA VAL A 130 -3.55 -3.61 -16.21
C VAL A 130 -4.83 -2.96 -15.68
N MET A 131 -4.91 -1.63 -15.60
CA MET A 131 -6.13 -0.94 -15.16
C MET A 131 -7.24 -1.09 -16.21
N VAL A 132 -6.89 -1.02 -17.51
CA VAL A 132 -7.82 -1.29 -18.61
C VAL A 132 -8.27 -2.75 -18.59
N THR A 133 -7.33 -3.69 -18.41
CA THR A 133 -7.62 -5.12 -18.27
C THR A 133 -8.61 -5.37 -17.14
N HIS A 134 -8.37 -4.80 -15.95
CA HIS A 134 -9.26 -4.96 -14.81
C HIS A 134 -10.64 -4.37 -15.05
N LEU A 135 -10.75 -3.18 -15.64
CA LEU A 135 -12.04 -2.61 -15.99
C LEU A 135 -12.81 -3.51 -16.97
N ILE A 136 -12.16 -4.03 -18.01
CA ILE A 136 -12.78 -4.99 -18.94
C ILE A 136 -13.27 -6.22 -18.16
N MET A 137 -12.44 -6.79 -17.28
CA MET A 137 -12.82 -7.94 -16.47
C MET A 137 -14.03 -7.65 -15.59
N TYR A 138 -14.07 -6.51 -14.90
CA TYR A 138 -15.18 -6.15 -14.02
C TYR A 138 -16.49 -5.95 -14.79
N PHE A 139 -16.45 -5.26 -15.93
CA PHE A 139 -17.64 -5.04 -16.77
C PHE A 139 -18.07 -6.29 -17.55
N ALA A 140 -17.16 -7.24 -17.81
CA ALA A 140 -17.49 -8.50 -18.47
C ALA A 140 -17.97 -9.60 -17.49
N THR A 141 -17.67 -9.47 -16.19
CA THR A 141 -17.96 -10.53 -15.22
C THR A 141 -18.82 -10.03 -14.04
N SER A 142 -18.33 -9.06 -13.27
CA SER A 142 -18.98 -8.58 -12.04
C SER A 142 -20.35 -7.96 -12.33
N LEU A 143 -20.44 -7.04 -13.29
CA LEU A 143 -21.71 -6.39 -13.65
C LEU A 143 -22.74 -7.37 -14.26
N PRO A 144 -22.42 -8.17 -15.29
CA PRO A 144 -23.36 -9.17 -15.81
C PRO A 144 -23.79 -10.19 -14.76
N SER A 145 -22.88 -10.61 -13.88
CA SER A 145 -23.17 -11.52 -12.77
C SER A 145 -24.19 -10.90 -11.81
N ALA A 146 -24.05 -9.63 -11.46
CA ALA A 146 -25.04 -8.92 -10.65
C ALA A 146 -26.40 -8.84 -11.36
N LEU A 147 -26.43 -8.44 -12.64
CA LEU A 147 -27.68 -8.38 -13.42
C LEU A 147 -28.39 -9.74 -13.49
N LEU A 148 -27.62 -10.82 -13.68
CA LEU A 148 -28.15 -12.18 -13.71
C LEU A 148 -28.72 -12.60 -12.35
N LEU A 149 -28.14 -12.16 -11.22
CA LEU A 149 -28.73 -12.40 -9.89
C LEU A 149 -30.12 -11.76 -9.75
N PHE A 150 -30.33 -10.58 -10.34
CA PHE A 150 -31.63 -9.91 -10.32
C PHE A 150 -32.63 -10.53 -11.30
N TYR A 151 -32.15 -11.08 -12.42
CA TYR A 151 -32.99 -11.77 -13.40
C TYR A 151 -33.40 -13.18 -12.94
N HIS A 152 -32.45 -13.99 -12.47
CA HIS A 152 -32.67 -15.36 -12.04
C HIS A 152 -31.74 -15.73 -10.87
N PHE A 153 -32.22 -15.47 -9.65
CA PHE A 153 -31.45 -15.73 -8.44
C PHE A 153 -31.28 -17.23 -8.17
N SER A 154 -30.07 -17.64 -7.82
CA SER A 154 -29.79 -18.90 -7.12
C SER A 154 -28.73 -18.67 -6.04
N TYR A 155 -28.77 -19.45 -4.96
CA TYR A 155 -27.77 -19.34 -3.89
C TYR A 155 -26.36 -19.69 -4.36
N LEU A 156 -26.22 -20.68 -5.26
CA LEU A 156 -24.93 -21.04 -5.82
C LEU A 156 -24.31 -19.87 -6.59
N HIS A 157 -25.10 -19.22 -7.45
CA HIS A 157 -24.65 -18.02 -8.17
C HIS A 157 -24.38 -16.86 -7.20
N GLY A 158 -25.23 -16.65 -6.19
CA GLY A 158 -25.00 -15.62 -5.17
C GLY A 158 -23.66 -15.80 -4.45
N VAL A 159 -23.35 -17.02 -3.98
CA VAL A 159 -22.06 -17.33 -3.35
C VAL A 159 -20.91 -17.15 -4.33
N ALA A 160 -21.03 -17.66 -5.55
CA ALA A 160 -20.00 -17.49 -6.58
C ALA A 160 -19.74 -16.00 -6.90
N HIS A 161 -20.79 -15.18 -6.92
CA HIS A 161 -20.69 -13.73 -7.10
C HIS A 161 -19.92 -13.08 -5.95
N VAL A 162 -20.25 -13.40 -4.69
CA VAL A 162 -19.53 -12.85 -3.54
C VAL A 162 -18.05 -13.27 -3.53
N LEU A 163 -17.74 -14.52 -3.89
CA LEU A 163 -16.35 -14.97 -4.02
C LEU A 163 -15.60 -14.22 -5.13
N LEU A 164 -16.26 -13.98 -6.27
CA LEU A 164 -15.70 -13.16 -7.34
C LEU A 164 -15.45 -11.72 -6.89
N GLN A 165 -16.39 -11.09 -6.19
CA GLN A 165 -16.17 -9.75 -5.64
C GLN A 165 -15.04 -9.75 -4.62
N GLY A 166 -14.97 -10.75 -3.73
CA GLY A 166 -13.89 -10.90 -2.76
C GLY A 166 -12.51 -11.02 -3.41
N TRP A 167 -12.42 -11.66 -4.59
CA TRP A 167 -11.19 -11.70 -5.37
C TRP A 167 -10.83 -10.34 -5.99
N TYR A 168 -11.82 -9.56 -6.43
CA TYR A 168 -11.61 -8.27 -7.08
C TYR A 168 -11.46 -7.09 -6.12
N ILE A 169 -11.96 -7.19 -4.89
CA ILE A 169 -12.15 -6.07 -3.97
C ILE A 169 -10.85 -5.30 -3.67
N GLY A 170 -9.73 -6.00 -3.49
CA GLY A 170 -8.42 -5.39 -3.25
C GLY A 170 -7.95 -4.60 -4.46
N ALA A 171 -7.77 -5.28 -5.60
CA ALA A 171 -7.36 -4.65 -6.84
C ALA A 171 -8.30 -3.51 -7.26
N TYR A 172 -9.62 -3.65 -7.12
CA TYR A 172 -10.54 -2.56 -7.43
C TYR A 172 -10.36 -1.36 -6.49
N THR A 173 -10.23 -1.60 -5.18
CA THR A 173 -10.02 -0.53 -4.20
C THR A 173 -8.77 0.27 -4.51
N LEU A 174 -7.67 -0.39 -4.88
CA LEU A 174 -6.45 0.31 -5.23
C LEU A 174 -6.49 0.93 -6.64
N LEU A 175 -7.27 0.38 -7.58
CA LEU A 175 -7.59 1.10 -8.83
C LEU A 175 -8.35 2.39 -8.52
N ARG A 176 -9.31 2.35 -7.59
CA ARG A 176 -10.04 3.54 -7.13
C ARG A 176 -9.14 4.52 -6.39
N HIS A 177 -8.21 4.04 -5.57
CA HIS A 177 -7.17 4.85 -4.92
C HIS A 177 -6.35 5.62 -5.97
N GLN A 178 -5.85 4.93 -7.00
CA GLN A 178 -5.15 5.58 -8.11
C GLN A 178 -6.05 6.59 -8.83
N HIS A 179 -7.30 6.23 -9.11
CA HIS A 179 -8.26 7.13 -9.76
C HIS A 179 -8.48 8.42 -8.95
N ILE A 180 -8.68 8.36 -7.64
CA ILE A 180 -9.01 9.55 -6.84
C ILE A 180 -7.81 10.49 -6.66
N HIS A 181 -6.59 9.94 -6.58
CA HIS A 181 -5.36 10.73 -6.50
C HIS A 181 -4.95 11.30 -7.87
N GLN A 182 -4.94 10.47 -8.91
CA GLN A 182 -4.55 10.86 -10.27
C GLN A 182 -5.65 11.61 -11.03
N ARG A 183 -6.85 11.74 -10.46
CA ARG A 183 -8.06 12.32 -11.10
C ARG A 183 -8.50 11.52 -12.33
N GLY A 184 -8.47 10.20 -12.23
CA GLY A 184 -8.80 9.25 -13.28
C GLY A 184 -7.67 8.29 -13.65
N VAL A 185 -8.02 7.19 -14.30
CA VAL A 185 -7.08 6.13 -14.73
C VAL A 185 -7.07 5.89 -16.23
N LEU A 186 -8.04 6.46 -16.95
CA LEU A 186 -8.09 6.40 -18.42
C LEU A 186 -7.64 7.72 -19.06
N ALA A 187 -7.38 7.62 -20.37
CA ALA A 187 -7.01 8.73 -21.24
C ALA A 187 -8.07 9.83 -21.21
N LYS A 188 -7.62 11.09 -21.31
CA LYS A 188 -8.47 12.29 -21.24
C LYS A 188 -9.27 12.58 -22.52
N GLY A 189 -9.34 11.62 -23.46
CA GLY A 189 -10.16 11.75 -24.67
C GLY A 189 -11.65 11.79 -24.34
N SER A 190 -12.47 12.37 -25.23
CA SER A 190 -13.87 12.71 -24.97
C SER A 190 -14.71 11.59 -24.32
N TRP A 191 -14.92 10.48 -25.03
CA TRP A 191 -15.77 9.39 -24.53
C TRP A 191 -15.10 8.56 -23.41
N MET A 192 -13.76 8.51 -23.38
CA MET A 192 -13.01 7.80 -22.34
C MET A 192 -13.05 8.52 -21.01
N GLN A 193 -12.95 9.85 -21.02
CA GLN A 193 -13.10 10.66 -19.83
C GLN A 193 -14.51 10.52 -19.23
N LEU A 194 -15.54 10.41 -20.07
CA LEU A 194 -16.90 10.15 -19.61
C LEU A 194 -16.98 8.78 -18.93
N PHE A 195 -16.46 7.72 -19.56
CA PHE A 195 -16.45 6.39 -18.95
C PHE A 195 -15.64 6.36 -17.64
N ASP A 196 -14.46 6.98 -17.60
CA ASP A 196 -13.60 7.13 -16.41
C ASP A 196 -14.35 7.80 -15.25
N HIS A 197 -15.18 8.81 -15.56
CA HIS A 197 -16.00 9.48 -14.55
C HIS A 197 -17.19 8.63 -14.07
N VAL A 198 -17.77 7.80 -14.94
CA VAL A 198 -19.03 7.11 -14.69
C VAL A 198 -18.84 5.71 -14.10
N PHE A 199 -17.80 4.97 -14.50
CA PHE A 199 -17.60 3.60 -14.04
C PHE A 199 -17.68 3.42 -12.51
N PRO A 200 -17.20 4.38 -11.68
CA PRO A 200 -17.27 4.21 -10.24
C PRO A 200 -18.70 4.20 -9.69
N TYR A 201 -19.61 4.94 -10.33
CA TYR A 201 -20.99 4.96 -9.88
C TYR A 201 -21.70 3.62 -10.10
N ILE A 202 -21.18 2.77 -10.98
CA ILE A 202 -21.64 1.41 -11.21
C ILE A 202 -20.86 0.43 -10.32
N MET A 203 -19.53 0.54 -10.33
CA MET A 203 -18.65 -0.47 -9.74
C MET A 203 -18.40 -0.27 -8.24
N ASP A 204 -18.44 0.96 -7.71
CA ASP A 204 -18.19 1.21 -6.27
C ASP A 204 -19.17 0.40 -5.41
N PRO A 205 -20.51 0.44 -5.61
CA PRO A 205 -21.44 -0.33 -4.79
C PRO A 205 -21.28 -1.85 -4.93
N LEU A 206 -20.99 -2.35 -6.15
CA LEU A 206 -20.76 -3.79 -6.39
C LEU A 206 -19.52 -4.30 -5.65
N MET A 207 -18.54 -3.43 -5.46
CA MET A 207 -17.30 -3.71 -4.75
C MET A 207 -17.40 -3.33 -3.26
N GLY A 208 -18.55 -2.87 -2.79
CA GLY A 208 -18.78 -2.52 -1.38
C GLY A 208 -18.35 -1.11 -0.96
N HIS A 209 -17.95 -0.26 -1.90
CA HIS A 209 -17.72 1.16 -1.65
C HIS A 209 -19.05 1.93 -1.68
N THR A 210 -19.18 2.90 -0.78
CA THR A 210 -20.21 3.94 -0.87
C THR A 210 -19.73 5.03 -1.84
N TRP A 211 -20.64 5.59 -2.64
CA TRP A 211 -20.29 6.56 -3.67
C TRP A 211 -19.51 7.75 -3.09
N ASN A 212 -18.37 8.09 -3.69
CA ASN A 212 -17.50 9.22 -3.30
C ASN A 212 -16.97 9.23 -1.85
N SER A 213 -17.44 8.35 -0.96
CA SER A 213 -17.02 8.33 0.43
C SER A 213 -15.55 7.98 0.60
N TYR A 214 -15.03 7.06 -0.21
CA TYR A 214 -13.61 6.76 -0.20
C TYR A 214 -12.76 7.99 -0.55
N PHE A 215 -13.19 8.83 -1.50
CA PHE A 215 -12.52 10.11 -1.79
C PHE A 215 -12.57 11.08 -0.61
N TYR A 216 -13.74 11.26 0.02
CA TYR A 216 -13.87 12.17 1.14
C TYR A 216 -13.09 11.70 2.37
N HIS A 217 -13.14 10.40 2.66
CA HIS A 217 -12.43 9.81 3.79
C HIS A 217 -10.92 9.77 3.54
N HIS A 218 -10.48 9.19 2.42
CA HIS A 218 -9.05 9.02 2.14
C HIS A 218 -8.35 10.34 1.85
N VAL A 219 -8.79 11.05 0.80
CA VAL A 219 -8.07 12.22 0.27
C VAL A 219 -8.35 13.49 1.07
N LYS A 220 -9.61 13.69 1.48
CA LYS A 220 -10.02 14.95 2.11
C LYS A 220 -9.94 14.95 3.62
N HIS A 221 -9.70 13.80 4.23
CA HIS A 221 -9.66 13.59 5.68
C HIS A 221 -8.36 12.87 6.11
N HIS A 222 -8.18 11.60 5.79
CA HIS A 222 -7.04 10.79 6.26
C HIS A 222 -5.68 11.36 5.82
N HIS A 223 -5.49 11.72 4.54
CA HIS A 223 -4.25 12.38 4.08
C HIS A 223 -4.02 13.78 4.67
N VAL A 224 -5.08 14.45 5.12
CA VAL A 224 -4.96 15.76 5.75
C VAL A 224 -4.51 15.61 7.20
N GLU A 225 -4.97 14.57 7.88
CA GLU A 225 -4.70 14.35 9.30
C GLU A 225 -3.52 13.39 9.55
N GLY A 226 -3.05 12.64 8.54
CA GLY A 226 -1.80 11.86 8.59
C GLY A 226 -1.77 10.73 9.63
N ASN A 227 -2.89 10.07 9.89
CA ASN A 227 -3.07 9.17 11.06
C ASN A 227 -2.89 9.87 12.42
N GLY A 228 -2.80 11.20 12.45
CA GLY A 228 -2.77 12.02 13.64
C GLY A 228 -4.06 11.95 14.46
N PRO A 229 -4.11 12.61 15.62
CA PRO A 229 -5.19 12.47 16.59
C PRO A 229 -6.56 12.92 16.10
N ASP A 230 -6.65 13.80 15.11
CA ASP A 230 -7.93 14.25 14.55
C ASP A 230 -8.41 13.36 13.39
N ASP A 231 -7.61 12.37 12.99
CA ASP A 231 -8.02 11.35 12.04
C ASP A 231 -9.06 10.40 12.66
N LEU A 232 -10.25 10.32 12.05
CA LEU A 232 -11.31 9.37 12.39
C LEU A 232 -10.89 7.90 12.27
N SER A 233 -9.87 7.60 11.46
CA SER A 233 -9.21 6.29 11.36
C SER A 233 -7.85 6.26 12.06
N SER A 234 -7.60 7.15 13.03
CA SER A 234 -6.34 7.15 13.77
C SER A 234 -6.18 5.91 14.64
N THR A 235 -4.99 5.32 14.62
CA THR A 235 -4.58 4.24 15.53
C THR A 235 -3.92 4.77 16.80
N VAL A 236 -3.60 6.06 16.90
CA VAL A 236 -2.65 6.56 17.92
C VAL A 236 -3.17 6.42 19.36
N ARG A 237 -4.49 6.55 19.57
CA ARG A 237 -5.13 6.37 20.89
C ARG A 237 -5.32 4.92 21.30
N TYR A 238 -5.06 3.99 20.40
CA TYR A 238 -5.27 2.56 20.62
C TYR A 238 -3.96 1.85 20.97
N GLN A 239 -4.07 0.81 21.81
CA GLN A 239 -3.01 -0.16 22.01
C GLN A 239 -3.09 -1.14 20.83
N ARG A 240 -2.09 -1.11 19.95
CA ARG A 240 -2.21 -1.67 18.59
C ARG A 240 -2.05 -3.19 18.50
N ASP A 241 -1.77 -3.83 19.64
CA ASP A 241 -1.70 -5.29 19.85
C ASP A 241 -2.74 -5.81 20.87
N ASN A 242 -3.83 -5.06 21.03
CA ASN A 242 -4.95 -5.42 21.88
C ASN A 242 -6.23 -5.63 21.04
N ILE A 243 -6.79 -6.84 21.10
CA ILE A 243 -7.95 -7.25 20.31
C ILE A 243 -9.23 -6.46 20.61
N TRP A 244 -9.41 -6.00 21.86
CA TRP A 244 -10.57 -5.18 22.23
C TRP A 244 -10.45 -3.76 21.71
N HIS A 245 -9.23 -3.22 21.70
CA HIS A 245 -8.95 -1.92 21.09
C HIS A 245 -9.17 -1.98 19.58
N PHE A 246 -8.69 -3.04 18.92
CA PHE A 246 -8.95 -3.29 17.51
C PHE A 246 -10.45 -3.43 17.21
N ALA A 247 -11.19 -4.21 18.01
CA ALA A 247 -12.63 -4.37 17.84
C ALA A 247 -13.39 -3.04 18.03
N HIS A 248 -13.00 -2.22 19.01
CA HIS A 248 -13.57 -0.88 19.21
C HIS A 248 -13.28 0.05 18.02
N TYR A 249 -12.05 0.04 17.52
CA TYR A 249 -11.63 0.80 16.34
C TYR A 249 -12.45 0.42 15.10
N VAL A 250 -12.50 -0.88 14.77
CA VAL A 250 -13.28 -1.40 13.63
C VAL A 250 -14.76 -1.07 13.81
N GLY A 251 -15.33 -1.39 14.98
CA GLY A 251 -16.75 -1.18 15.26
C GLY A 251 -17.17 0.28 15.12
N ARG A 252 -16.35 1.22 15.60
CA ARG A 252 -16.62 2.66 15.46
C ARG A 252 -16.77 3.04 13.99
N PHE A 253 -15.76 2.73 13.16
CA PHE A 253 -15.81 3.07 11.74
C PHE A 253 -16.96 2.36 11.04
N TYR A 254 -17.12 1.05 11.30
CA TYR A 254 -18.08 0.19 10.65
C TYR A 254 -19.52 0.71 10.75
N PHE A 255 -19.91 1.20 11.94
CA PHE A 255 -21.27 1.64 12.21
C PHE A 255 -21.47 3.16 12.09
N PHE A 256 -20.45 3.98 12.35
CA PHE A 256 -20.63 5.43 12.54
C PHE A 256 -19.93 6.32 11.50
N VAL A 257 -19.09 5.79 10.61
CA VAL A 257 -18.35 6.64 9.64
C VAL A 257 -19.26 7.52 8.78
N TRP A 258 -20.44 7.04 8.43
CA TRP A 258 -21.43 7.77 7.61
C TRP A 258 -21.96 9.04 8.29
N VAL A 259 -21.84 9.14 9.62
CA VAL A 259 -22.16 10.34 10.42
C VAL A 259 -20.88 11.08 10.82
N ASP A 260 -19.88 10.36 11.32
CA ASP A 260 -18.65 10.93 11.85
C ASP A 260 -17.90 11.76 10.81
N LEU A 261 -17.79 11.27 9.57
CA LEU A 261 -17.05 11.95 8.51
C LEU A 261 -17.71 13.28 8.07
N PRO A 262 -19.03 13.34 7.77
CA PRO A 262 -19.70 14.61 7.52
C PRO A 262 -19.59 15.60 8.69
N LEU A 263 -19.76 15.12 9.93
CA LEU A 263 -19.68 15.97 11.12
C LEU A 263 -18.26 16.49 11.36
N TYR A 264 -17.24 15.69 11.11
CA TYR A 264 -15.84 16.12 11.16
C TYR A 264 -15.62 17.34 10.24
N PHE A 265 -16.06 17.26 8.98
CA PHE A 265 -15.91 18.39 8.05
C PHE A 265 -16.67 19.63 8.51
N VAL A 266 -17.88 19.45 9.02
CA VAL A 266 -18.68 20.55 9.58
C VAL A 266 -17.96 21.22 10.76
N ARG A 267 -17.44 20.44 11.71
CA ARG A 267 -16.69 20.94 12.88
C ARG A 267 -15.42 21.70 12.47
N LYS A 268 -14.76 21.29 11.39
CA LYS A 268 -13.59 21.99 10.80
C LYS A 268 -14.00 23.17 9.88
N GLY A 269 -15.27 23.58 9.87
CA GLY A 269 -15.77 24.70 9.06
C GLY A 269 -15.93 24.41 7.57
N ARG A 270 -15.73 23.17 7.12
CA ARG A 270 -15.80 22.72 5.72
C ARG A 270 -17.20 22.24 5.35
N TRP A 271 -18.21 23.07 5.59
CA TRP A 271 -19.63 22.76 5.45
C TRP A 271 -20.00 22.12 4.11
N THR A 272 -19.53 22.67 2.99
CA THR A 272 -19.80 22.12 1.65
C THR A 272 -19.24 20.71 1.46
N THR A 273 -18.06 20.42 2.02
CA THR A 273 -17.49 19.06 2.00
C THR A 273 -18.32 18.12 2.87
N GLY A 274 -18.70 18.55 4.08
CA GLY A 274 -19.53 17.76 4.99
C GLY A 274 -20.90 17.41 4.40
N LEU A 275 -21.60 18.40 3.84
CA LEU A 275 -22.89 18.18 3.18
C LEU A 275 -22.79 17.22 1.99
N ARG A 276 -21.74 17.33 1.17
CA ARG A 276 -21.52 16.40 0.05
C ARG A 276 -21.22 14.98 0.54
N ALA A 277 -20.33 14.82 1.52
CA ALA A 277 -20.02 13.52 2.09
C ALA A 277 -21.28 12.85 2.67
N GLY A 278 -22.08 13.60 3.44
CA GLY A 278 -23.32 13.10 4.01
C GLY A 278 -24.37 12.78 2.95
N PHE A 279 -24.52 13.63 1.93
CA PHE A 279 -25.42 13.38 0.80
C PHE A 279 -25.11 12.05 0.11
N TRP A 280 -23.84 11.79 -0.21
CA TRP A 280 -23.48 10.57 -0.93
C TRP A 280 -23.64 9.30 -0.09
N GLU A 281 -23.30 9.33 1.20
CA GLU A 281 -23.56 8.22 2.13
C GLU A 281 -25.06 7.91 2.23
N LEU A 282 -25.88 8.93 2.50
CA LEU A 282 -27.33 8.76 2.63
C LEU A 282 -27.98 8.30 1.31
N LEU A 283 -27.52 8.81 0.18
CA LEU A 283 -28.01 8.39 -1.14
C LEU A 283 -27.66 6.92 -1.40
N ASN A 284 -26.44 6.49 -1.07
CA ASN A 284 -26.01 5.10 -1.24
C ASN A 284 -26.83 4.15 -0.37
N TYR A 285 -27.02 4.49 0.92
CA TYR A 285 -27.89 3.71 1.81
C TYR A 285 -29.33 3.64 1.34
N THR A 286 -29.88 4.77 0.88
CA THR A 286 -31.22 4.80 0.30
C THR A 286 -31.30 3.86 -0.89
N ALA A 287 -30.32 3.90 -1.81
CA ALA A 287 -30.28 3.00 -2.96
C ALA A 287 -30.22 1.53 -2.55
N ILE A 288 -29.34 1.16 -1.61
CA ILE A 288 -29.23 -0.23 -1.12
C ILE A 288 -30.53 -0.68 -0.45
N VAL A 289 -31.17 0.15 0.37
CA VAL A 289 -32.46 -0.18 1.01
C VAL A 289 -33.56 -0.37 -0.02
N LEU A 290 -33.64 0.49 -1.04
CA LEU A 290 -34.62 0.34 -2.12
C LEU A 290 -34.39 -0.94 -2.92
N LEU A 291 -33.14 -1.27 -3.23
CA LEU A 291 -32.77 -2.52 -3.91
C LEU A 291 -33.11 -3.75 -3.07
N LEU A 292 -32.80 -3.74 -1.77
CA LEU A 292 -33.17 -4.82 -0.84
C LEU A 292 -34.69 -5.01 -0.74
N ARG A 293 -35.48 -3.92 -0.80
CA ARG A 293 -36.95 -4.00 -0.85
C ARG A 293 -37.47 -4.53 -2.18
N TYR A 294 -36.80 -4.21 -3.29
CA TYR A 294 -37.17 -4.68 -4.63
C TYR A 294 -36.85 -6.18 -4.81
N ASN A 295 -35.62 -6.60 -4.49
CA ASN A 295 -35.19 -7.98 -4.51
C ASN A 295 -34.15 -8.21 -3.41
N PHE A 296 -34.62 -8.73 -2.28
CA PHE A 296 -33.78 -8.94 -1.09
C PHE A 296 -32.60 -9.86 -1.36
N LYS A 297 -32.83 -11.02 -2.00
CA LYS A 297 -31.81 -12.04 -2.21
C LYS A 297 -30.71 -11.55 -3.13
N ALA A 298 -31.06 -11.01 -4.30
CA ALA A 298 -30.06 -10.50 -5.23
C ALA A 298 -29.25 -9.34 -4.61
N SER A 299 -29.94 -8.39 -3.96
CA SER A 299 -29.30 -7.21 -3.37
C SER A 299 -28.42 -7.53 -2.16
N LEU A 300 -28.79 -8.55 -1.38
CA LEU A 300 -27.97 -9.03 -0.27
C LEU A 300 -26.59 -9.48 -0.75
N PHE A 301 -26.54 -10.30 -1.80
CA PHE A 301 -25.29 -10.84 -2.34
C PHE A 301 -24.52 -9.84 -3.22
N ALA A 302 -25.22 -8.98 -3.97
CA ALA A 302 -24.59 -8.05 -4.90
C ALA A 302 -24.11 -6.74 -4.24
N PHE A 303 -24.71 -6.30 -3.12
CA PHE A 303 -24.43 -4.98 -2.55
C PHE A 303 -24.20 -5.01 -1.04
N LEU A 304 -25.10 -5.62 -0.25
CA LEU A 304 -24.99 -5.54 1.21
C LEU A 304 -23.80 -6.33 1.74
N ILE A 305 -23.60 -7.59 1.31
CA ILE A 305 -22.43 -8.38 1.72
C ILE A 305 -21.12 -7.70 1.29
N PRO A 306 -20.93 -7.28 0.02
CA PRO A 306 -19.75 -6.51 -0.37
C PRO A 306 -19.50 -5.27 0.49
N LEU A 307 -20.53 -4.46 0.79
CA LEU A 307 -20.41 -3.28 1.67
C LEU A 307 -19.88 -3.65 3.05
N LEU A 308 -20.46 -4.70 3.65
CA LEU A 308 -20.08 -5.18 4.97
C LEU A 308 -18.65 -5.74 4.99
N VAL A 309 -18.22 -6.45 3.94
CA VAL A 309 -16.86 -6.97 3.80
C VAL A 309 -15.86 -5.85 3.57
N MET A 310 -16.16 -4.90 2.68
CA MET A 310 -15.30 -3.75 2.37
C MET A 310 -14.97 -2.94 3.62
N ARG A 311 -15.98 -2.59 4.43
CA ARG A 311 -15.78 -1.79 5.64
C ARG A 311 -14.83 -2.47 6.63
N LEU A 312 -14.96 -3.79 6.78
CA LEU A 312 -14.04 -4.57 7.62
C LEU A 312 -12.63 -4.56 7.01
N GLY A 313 -12.52 -4.86 5.71
CA GLY A 313 -11.24 -4.91 4.99
C GLY A 313 -10.44 -3.62 5.06
N LEU A 314 -11.09 -2.46 4.81
CA LEU A 314 -10.43 -1.15 4.89
C LEU A 314 -9.87 -0.87 6.29
N MET A 315 -10.59 -1.26 7.34
CA MET A 315 -10.15 -1.02 8.72
C MET A 315 -9.07 -1.97 9.20
N VAL A 316 -9.13 -3.23 8.76
CA VAL A 316 -8.05 -4.18 8.99
C VAL A 316 -6.78 -3.73 8.26
N GLY A 317 -6.90 -3.28 7.00
CA GLY A 317 -5.78 -2.76 6.21
C GLY A 317 -5.15 -1.52 6.84
N ASN A 318 -5.95 -0.50 7.16
CA ASN A 318 -5.48 0.73 7.80
C ASN A 318 -4.79 0.46 9.14
N TRP A 319 -5.33 -0.47 9.93
CA TRP A 319 -4.69 -0.85 11.20
C TRP A 319 -3.30 -1.43 10.95
N GLY A 320 -3.14 -2.34 9.98
CA GLY A 320 -1.84 -2.89 9.61
C GLY A 320 -0.87 -1.83 9.09
N GLN A 321 -1.37 -0.89 8.27
CA GLN A 321 -0.59 0.21 7.70
C GLN A 321 -0.03 1.18 8.76
N HIS A 322 -0.79 1.40 9.84
CA HIS A 322 -0.50 2.38 10.89
C HIS A 322 -0.37 1.75 12.29
N ALA A 323 0.01 0.48 12.38
CA ALA A 323 0.16 -0.21 13.66
C ALA A 323 1.44 0.16 14.42
N PHE A 324 2.49 0.52 13.69
CA PHE A 324 3.79 0.84 14.23
C PHE A 324 4.03 2.34 14.06
N VAL A 325 3.65 3.12 15.08
CA VAL A 325 3.87 4.56 15.10
C VAL A 325 5.01 4.84 16.07
N ASP A 326 6.06 5.51 15.59
CA ASP A 326 7.22 5.82 16.41
C ASP A 326 6.82 6.61 17.66
N ALA A 327 7.40 6.25 18.80
CA ALA A 327 7.05 6.91 20.04
C ALA A 327 7.66 8.31 20.13
N ASP A 328 8.76 8.57 19.43
CA ASP A 328 9.55 9.79 19.59
C ASP A 328 9.13 10.86 18.58
N GLU A 329 8.94 10.49 17.30
CA GLU A 329 8.50 11.39 16.23
C GLU A 329 7.27 10.83 15.48
N PRO A 330 6.10 10.77 16.14
CA PRO A 330 4.90 10.11 15.61
C PRO A 330 4.19 10.84 14.47
N ASP A 331 4.56 12.11 14.20
CA ASP A 331 3.96 12.96 13.16
C ASP A 331 4.75 12.92 11.83
N SER A 332 5.85 12.17 11.78
CA SER A 332 6.62 11.96 10.55
C SER A 332 6.03 10.81 9.74
N ASP A 333 5.73 11.04 8.46
CA ASP A 333 5.23 9.99 7.56
C ASP A 333 6.19 8.79 7.46
N TYR A 334 7.50 8.99 7.60
CA TYR A 334 8.49 7.90 7.65
C TYR A 334 8.32 6.98 8.86
N ARG A 335 7.70 7.48 9.93
CA ARG A 335 7.65 6.87 11.25
C ARG A 335 6.24 6.54 11.73
N SER A 336 5.22 7.05 11.04
CA SER A 336 3.81 6.78 11.30
C SER A 336 3.22 5.74 10.33
N SER A 337 3.99 5.33 9.32
CA SER A 337 3.61 4.37 8.28
C SER A 337 4.74 3.37 8.03
N ILE A 338 4.45 2.30 7.27
CA ILE A 338 5.43 1.23 6.97
C ILE A 338 5.47 0.89 5.48
N THR A 339 6.61 0.39 5.02
CA THR A 339 6.79 -0.15 3.67
C THR A 339 6.86 -1.68 3.72
N LEU A 340 6.15 -2.34 2.82
CA LEU A 340 6.14 -3.79 2.63
C LEU A 340 6.67 -4.11 1.23
N ILE A 341 7.62 -5.04 1.15
CA ILE A 341 8.25 -5.50 -0.09
C ILE A 341 8.08 -7.02 -0.17
N ASP A 342 7.95 -7.60 -1.35
CA ASP A 342 7.61 -9.04 -1.49
C ASP A 342 6.28 -9.39 -0.83
N VAL A 343 5.23 -8.66 -1.22
CA VAL A 343 3.88 -8.90 -0.70
C VAL A 343 2.85 -8.95 -1.82
N PRO A 344 1.78 -9.77 -1.66
CA PRO A 344 0.66 -9.80 -2.60
C PRO A 344 0.09 -8.42 -2.91
N SER A 345 0.03 -7.51 -1.95
CA SER A 345 -0.41 -6.12 -2.16
C SER A 345 0.40 -5.38 -3.23
N ASN A 346 1.71 -5.64 -3.37
CA ASN A 346 2.49 -5.00 -4.44
C ASN A 346 2.15 -5.55 -5.82
N ARG A 347 2.02 -6.87 -5.93
CA ARG A 347 1.74 -7.56 -7.18
C ARG A 347 0.31 -7.36 -7.67
N TYR A 348 -0.67 -7.45 -6.78
CA TYR A 348 -2.09 -7.46 -7.12
C TYR A 348 -2.80 -6.14 -6.90
N CYS A 349 -2.24 -5.24 -6.07
CA CYS A 349 -2.88 -4.00 -5.65
C CYS A 349 -2.02 -2.77 -5.95
N TYR A 350 -1.30 -2.76 -7.07
CA TYR A 350 -0.58 -1.58 -7.57
C TYR A 350 0.44 -1.02 -6.55
N ASN A 351 1.39 -1.83 -6.09
CA ASN A 351 2.45 -1.39 -5.16
C ASN A 351 1.93 -0.74 -3.85
N ASP A 352 0.77 -1.17 -3.35
CA ASP A 352 0.17 -0.64 -2.10
C ASP A 352 1.04 -0.87 -0.86
N GLY A 353 1.95 -1.85 -0.90
CA GLY A 353 2.93 -2.06 0.17
C GLY A 353 3.88 -0.87 0.37
N TYR A 354 4.06 0.02 -0.60
CA TYR A 354 4.88 1.22 -0.43
C TYR A 354 4.09 2.39 0.22
N HIS A 355 3.38 2.11 1.30
CA HIS A 355 2.48 3.06 1.96
C HIS A 355 3.21 4.29 2.53
N THR A 356 4.44 4.16 3.03
CA THR A 356 5.27 5.32 3.39
C THR A 356 5.54 6.24 2.21
N SER A 357 5.90 5.67 1.06
CA SER A 357 6.06 6.45 -0.17
C SER A 357 4.76 7.16 -0.53
N HIS A 358 3.62 6.47 -0.43
CA HIS A 358 2.30 7.03 -0.69
C HIS A 358 1.96 8.23 0.20
N HIS A 359 2.18 8.15 1.52
CA HIS A 359 1.95 9.28 2.43
C HIS A 359 2.81 10.51 2.10
N LEU A 360 4.10 10.28 1.79
CA LEU A 360 5.03 11.36 1.43
C LEU A 360 4.63 12.11 0.14
N ASN A 361 4.00 11.43 -0.81
CA ASN A 361 3.43 12.06 -2.00
C ASN A 361 2.27 11.23 -2.54
N PRO A 362 1.02 11.57 -2.18
CA PRO A 362 -0.17 10.82 -2.59
C PRO A 362 -0.45 10.87 -4.09
N LEU A 363 0.19 11.81 -4.82
CA LEU A 363 0.07 11.94 -6.28
C LEU A 363 1.16 11.18 -7.04
N ARG A 364 2.05 10.46 -6.35
CA ARG A 364 3.06 9.63 -7.03
C ARG A 364 2.36 8.50 -7.79
N HIS A 365 2.84 8.21 -9.00
CA HIS A 365 2.35 7.07 -9.75
C HIS A 365 2.78 5.78 -9.06
N TRP A 366 1.91 4.77 -9.05
CA TRP A 366 2.12 3.55 -8.28
C TRP A 366 3.41 2.79 -8.65
N ARG A 367 3.86 2.90 -9.91
CA ARG A 367 5.13 2.27 -10.36
C ARG A 367 6.37 3.05 -9.98
N ASP A 368 6.22 4.28 -9.53
CA ASP A 368 7.34 5.12 -9.11
C ASP A 368 7.62 5.01 -7.61
N HIS A 369 6.77 4.32 -6.83
CA HIS A 369 7.05 4.09 -5.42
C HIS A 369 8.36 3.30 -5.18
N PRO A 370 8.62 2.19 -5.90
CA PRO A 370 9.91 1.49 -5.84
C PRO A 370 11.11 2.39 -6.19
N VAL A 371 10.99 3.20 -7.25
CA VAL A 371 12.04 4.15 -7.68
C VAL A 371 12.36 5.13 -6.56
N HIS A 372 11.32 5.75 -6.00
CA HIS A 372 11.45 6.73 -4.94
C HIS A 372 12.00 6.14 -3.65
N PHE A 373 11.59 4.91 -3.29
CA PHE A 373 12.12 4.20 -2.14
C PHE A 373 13.64 4.09 -2.24
N LEU A 374 14.15 3.64 -3.40
CA LEU A 374 15.58 3.45 -3.58
C LEU A 374 16.36 4.78 -3.63
N GLN A 375 15.81 5.80 -4.30
CA GLN A 375 16.36 7.16 -4.29
C GLN A 375 16.45 7.77 -2.89
N SER A 376 15.51 7.41 -2.01
CA SER A 376 15.40 7.95 -0.65
C SER A 376 15.92 6.98 0.41
N LYS A 377 16.60 5.89 0.03
CA LYS A 377 16.99 4.82 0.95
C LYS A 377 17.82 5.32 2.14
N GLU A 378 18.74 6.26 1.90
CA GLU A 378 19.51 6.91 2.99
C GLU A 378 18.60 7.66 3.98
N ILE A 379 17.54 8.31 3.50
CA ILE A 379 16.55 9.00 4.34
C ILE A 379 15.73 7.98 5.14
N TYR A 380 15.29 6.88 4.52
CA TYR A 380 14.59 5.80 5.25
C TYR A 380 15.44 5.28 6.43
N GLY A 381 16.74 5.11 6.23
CA GLY A 381 17.67 4.72 7.30
C GLY A 381 17.77 5.77 8.42
N ARG A 382 17.97 7.05 8.05
CA ARG A 382 18.10 8.16 9.01
C ARG A 382 16.81 8.42 9.79
N GLU A 383 15.66 8.29 9.14
CA GLU A 383 14.35 8.49 9.76
C GLU A 383 13.85 7.23 10.48
N HIS A 384 14.65 6.17 10.57
CA HIS A 384 14.30 4.91 11.21
C HIS A 384 12.98 4.31 10.69
N ALA A 385 12.69 4.49 9.40
CA ALA A 385 11.50 3.95 8.77
C ALA A 385 11.46 2.42 8.85
N LEU A 386 10.27 1.85 8.95
CA LEU A 386 10.10 0.40 9.04
C LEU A 386 9.82 -0.19 7.66
N VAL A 387 10.65 -1.15 7.29
CA VAL A 387 10.52 -1.92 6.05
C VAL A 387 10.34 -3.39 6.42
N PHE A 388 9.31 -4.02 5.89
CA PHE A 388 9.06 -5.45 6.08
C PHE A 388 9.09 -6.19 4.75
N HIS A 389 9.34 -7.49 4.83
CA HIS A 389 9.20 -8.40 3.69
C HIS A 389 8.37 -9.62 4.04
N ASN A 390 7.70 -10.20 3.03
CA ASN A 390 6.95 -11.46 3.15
C ASN A 390 5.87 -11.43 4.27
N ILE A 391 5.28 -10.26 4.54
CA ILE A 391 4.15 -10.11 5.44
C ILE A 391 3.28 -8.92 5.01
N ASP A 392 2.01 -9.19 4.70
CA ASP A 392 1.06 -8.19 4.23
C ASP A 392 0.30 -7.52 5.39
N TYR A 393 -0.38 -6.38 5.16
CA TYR A 393 -1.06 -5.59 6.21
C TYR A 393 -2.10 -6.39 7.01
N LEU A 394 -2.85 -7.27 6.33
CA LEU A 394 -3.80 -8.18 6.97
C LEU A 394 -3.08 -9.11 7.96
N MET A 395 -1.96 -9.70 7.54
CA MET A 395 -1.19 -10.61 8.38
C MET A 395 -0.48 -9.87 9.52
N ILE A 396 0.02 -8.65 9.29
CA ILE A 396 0.52 -7.79 10.37
C ILE A 396 -0.55 -7.61 11.45
N THR A 397 -1.78 -7.26 11.05
CA THR A 397 -2.90 -7.10 11.99
C THR A 397 -3.16 -8.39 12.76
N VAL A 398 -3.22 -9.54 12.10
CA VAL A 398 -3.41 -10.85 12.76
C VAL A 398 -2.29 -11.15 13.76
N ARG A 399 -1.02 -10.96 13.37
CA ARG A 399 0.14 -11.22 14.23
C ARG A 399 0.18 -10.30 15.44
N LEU A 400 -0.24 -9.04 15.30
CA LEU A 400 -0.40 -8.12 16.43
C LEU A 400 -1.48 -8.59 17.41
N MET A 401 -2.62 -9.10 16.91
CA MET A 401 -3.66 -9.65 17.79
C MET A 401 -3.19 -10.90 18.54
N MET A 402 -2.28 -11.67 17.94
CA MET A 402 -1.60 -12.81 18.56
C MET A 402 -0.41 -12.39 19.45
N ARG A 403 0.00 -11.13 19.41
CA ARG A 403 1.23 -10.59 20.02
C ARG A 403 2.50 -11.35 19.59
N ASP A 404 2.50 -11.85 18.36
CA ASP A 404 3.62 -12.59 17.77
C ASP A 404 4.67 -11.63 17.19
N TYR A 405 5.31 -10.89 18.10
CA TYR A 405 6.35 -9.91 17.73
C TYR A 405 7.61 -10.56 17.19
N GLU A 406 7.90 -11.81 17.55
CA GLU A 406 9.05 -12.53 17.02
C GLU A 406 8.90 -12.79 15.52
N HIS A 407 7.70 -13.18 15.06
CA HIS A 407 7.43 -13.29 13.63
C HIS A 407 7.50 -11.94 12.91
N LEU A 408 6.91 -10.88 13.50
CA LEU A 408 6.98 -9.53 12.95
C LEU A 408 8.42 -9.04 12.80
N ALA A 409 9.26 -9.24 13.81
CA ALA A 409 10.67 -8.86 13.79
C ALA A 409 11.50 -9.68 12.80
N LYS A 410 11.16 -10.96 12.57
CA LYS A 410 11.76 -11.80 11.51
C LYS A 410 11.47 -11.29 10.10
N CYS A 411 10.32 -10.67 9.90
CA CYS A 411 9.93 -10.07 8.63
C CYS A 411 10.50 -8.65 8.45
N LEU A 412 11.15 -8.05 9.44
CA LEU A 412 11.73 -6.72 9.31
C LEU A 412 13.00 -6.79 8.45
N VAL A 413 13.10 -5.92 7.44
CA VAL A 413 14.33 -5.67 6.68
C VAL A 413 15.02 -4.48 7.34
N PRO A 414 16.08 -4.69 8.14
CA PRO A 414 16.74 -3.60 8.83
C PRO A 414 17.45 -2.67 7.84
N ILE A 415 17.33 -1.36 8.07
CA ILE A 415 17.95 -0.31 7.25
C ILE A 415 18.70 0.71 8.13
N GLY A 416 19.83 1.21 7.65
CA GLY A 416 20.69 2.12 8.42
C GLY A 416 21.16 1.48 9.73
N ASP A 417 21.05 2.21 10.83
CA ASP A 417 21.49 1.77 12.16
C ASP A 417 20.66 0.57 12.70
N GLN A 418 19.50 0.26 12.10
CA GLN A 418 18.72 -0.93 12.46
C GLN A 418 19.46 -2.23 12.10
N ILE A 419 20.44 -2.20 11.20
CA ILE A 419 21.22 -3.39 10.78
C ILE A 419 21.96 -3.99 11.97
N ASP A 420 22.40 -3.16 12.91
CA ASP A 420 23.11 -3.59 14.12
C ASP A 420 22.16 -4.11 15.23
N MET A 421 20.85 -3.99 15.05
CA MET A 421 19.89 -4.44 16.05
C MET A 421 19.80 -5.97 16.09
N THR A 422 19.87 -6.53 17.30
CA THR A 422 19.53 -7.93 17.55
C THR A 422 18.02 -8.16 17.37
N MET A 423 17.63 -9.43 17.23
CA MET A 423 16.23 -9.81 17.13
C MET A 423 15.41 -9.32 18.35
N GLU A 424 15.97 -9.39 19.56
CA GLU A 424 15.33 -8.90 20.79
C GLU A 424 15.13 -7.38 20.75
N GLN A 425 16.13 -6.63 20.27
CA GLN A 425 16.02 -5.18 20.11
C GLN A 425 14.94 -4.80 19.10
N ARG A 426 14.83 -5.53 17.98
CA ARG A 426 13.76 -5.33 16.99
C ARG A 426 12.39 -5.64 17.58
N VAL A 427 12.25 -6.73 18.34
CA VAL A 427 11.02 -7.10 19.04
C VAL A 427 10.59 -5.98 20.01
N GLU A 428 11.51 -5.47 20.83
CA GLU A 428 11.21 -4.41 21.79
C GLU A 428 10.90 -3.07 21.11
N MET A 429 11.57 -2.75 19.99
CA MET A 429 11.25 -1.59 19.17
C MET A 429 9.81 -1.67 18.63
N LEU A 430 9.43 -2.81 18.03
CA LEU A 430 8.06 -3.00 17.53
C LEU A 430 7.01 -2.93 18.65
N LYS A 431 7.28 -3.51 19.82
CA LYS A 431 6.41 -3.37 21.00
C LYS A 431 6.30 -1.93 21.50
N ARG A 432 7.36 -1.14 21.40
CA ARG A 432 7.33 0.29 21.74
C ARG A 432 6.42 1.05 20.79
N HIS A 433 6.51 0.78 19.48
CA HIS A 433 5.73 1.47 18.45
C HIS A 433 4.25 1.09 18.39
N THR A 434 3.82 0.01 19.05
CA THR A 434 2.40 -0.37 19.15
C THR A 434 1.70 0.24 20.37
N ARG A 435 2.44 0.93 21.25
CA ARG A 435 1.87 1.53 22.46
C ARG A 435 0.94 2.68 22.11
N ARG A 436 -0.20 2.72 22.81
CA ARG A 436 -1.09 3.88 22.75
C ARG A 436 -0.39 5.13 23.28
N PHE A 437 -0.70 6.28 22.69
CA PHE A 437 -0.29 7.57 23.24
C PHE A 437 -1.33 8.03 24.28
N SER A 438 -0.86 8.59 25.39
CA SER A 438 -1.71 9.33 26.32
C SER A 438 -2.12 10.68 25.72
N GLU A 439 -3.22 11.28 26.20
CA GLU A 439 -3.64 12.61 25.71
C GLU A 439 -2.57 13.69 25.96
N LYS A 440 -1.75 13.52 27.01
CA LYS A 440 -0.61 14.41 27.27
C LYS A 440 0.44 14.28 26.17
N GLU A 441 0.83 13.06 25.80
CA GLU A 441 1.78 12.83 24.71
C GLU A 441 1.23 13.30 23.37
N ILE A 442 -0.06 13.12 23.12
CA ILE A 442 -0.71 13.61 21.90
C ILE A 442 -0.60 15.13 21.82
N GLN A 443 -0.92 15.84 22.90
CA GLN A 443 -0.80 17.29 22.97
C GLN A 443 0.65 17.77 22.77
N GLU A 444 1.62 17.07 23.37
CA GLU A 444 3.05 17.43 23.29
C GLU A 444 3.65 17.15 21.90
N LYS A 445 3.32 16.00 21.30
CA LYS A 445 4.00 15.50 20.09
C LYS A 445 3.33 15.92 18.77
N PHE A 446 2.01 16.11 18.76
CA PHE A 446 1.26 16.53 17.56
C PHE A 446 0.88 18.02 17.59
N GLY A 447 1.31 18.76 18.63
CA GLY A 447 1.00 20.20 18.75
C GLY A 447 -0.49 20.51 18.90
N VAL A 448 -1.32 19.54 19.31
CA VAL A 448 -2.77 19.76 19.47
C VAL A 448 -3.01 20.64 20.69
N ALA A 449 -3.30 21.92 20.47
CA ALA A 449 -3.74 22.82 21.52
C ALA A 449 -5.00 22.25 22.19
N LYS A 450 -5.13 22.38 23.53
CA LYS A 450 -6.34 21.99 24.28
C LYS A 450 -7.58 22.52 23.55
N ALA A 451 -8.34 21.63 22.91
CA ALA A 451 -9.71 21.93 22.53
C ALA A 451 -10.44 22.23 23.85
N ARG A 452 -10.78 23.51 24.06
CA ARG A 452 -11.54 23.98 25.22
C ARG A 452 -13.02 23.69 25.04
#